data_AF-A0AA38U3T3-F1
#
_entry.id   AF-A0AA38U3T3-F1
#
_cell.length_a   1.000
_cell.length_b   1.000
_cell.length_c   1.000
_cell.angle_alpha   90.00
_cell.angle_beta   90.00
_cell.angle_gamma   90.00
#
_symmetry.space_group_name_H-M   'P 1'
#
loop_
_entity.id
_entity.type
_entity.pdbx_description
1 polymer ?
#
loop_
_entity_poly.entity_id
_entity_poly.type
_entity_poly.pdbx_seq_one_letter_code
_entity_poly.pdbx_strand_id
1 'polypeptide(L)'
;MVQFPESQKKAQQELDRVVGKNRLPDFTDRDSLPYIGAILYETMRWQPIVPEGLSHVVTEENLYKGYRIPKNSTVIPNIWAMMHDEQTFEDPFTFNPDRYIRPADGQLDHNLLKTVAISFGFGRR
;
A
#
# COMPACT_ATOMS: atom_id res chain seq x y z
N MET A 1 8.64 9.46 7.96
CA MET A 1 8.67 10.94 7.91
C MET A 1 10.04 11.52 8.21
N VAL A 2 10.69 11.18 9.34
CA VAL A 2 12.05 11.72 9.67
C VAL A 2 13.08 11.50 8.55
N GLN A 3 13.05 10.35 7.87
CA GLN A 3 13.95 10.05 6.74
C GLN A 3 13.55 10.72 5.42
N PHE A 4 12.33 11.27 5.32
CA PHE A 4 11.75 11.83 4.08
C PHE A 4 11.15 13.23 4.34
N PRO A 5 12.00 14.22 4.66
CA PRO A 5 11.55 15.56 5.05
C PRO A 5 10.76 16.28 3.93
N GLU A 6 11.08 16.01 2.66
CA GLU A 6 10.35 16.61 1.53
C GLU A 6 8.90 16.12 1.44
N SER A 7 8.67 14.81 1.62
CA SER A 7 7.31 14.26 1.74
C SER A 7 6.58 14.82 2.96
N GLN A 8 7.27 15.00 4.08
CA GLN A 8 6.70 15.63 5.27
C GLN A 8 6.25 17.07 4.99
N LYS A 9 7.09 17.86 4.32
CA LYS A 9 6.80 19.25 3.98
C LYS A 9 5.59 19.37 3.04
N LYS A 10 5.52 18.53 2.01
CA LYS A 10 4.36 18.46 1.09
C LYS A 10 3.06 18.12 1.84
N ALA A 11 3.09 17.15 2.75
CA ALA A 11 1.93 16.79 3.56
C ALA A 11 1.47 17.94 4.48
N GLN A 12 2.42 18.65 5.09
CA GLN A 12 2.11 19.83 5.91
C GLN A 12 1.48 20.95 5.08
N GLN A 13 1.99 21.21 3.87
CA GLN A 13 1.40 22.18 2.95
C GLN A 13 -0.03 21.82 2.54
N GLU A 14 -0.31 20.53 2.32
CA GLU A 14 -1.65 20.04 2.04
C GLU A 14 -2.60 20.27 3.24
N LEU A 15 -2.17 19.92 4.46
CA LEU A 15 -2.93 20.17 5.69
C LEU A 15 -3.21 21.67 5.89
N ASP A 16 -2.19 22.50 5.77
CA ASP A 16 -2.31 23.95 5.95
C ASP A 16 -3.30 24.56 4.95
N ARG A 17 -3.35 24.03 3.72
CA ARG A 17 -4.28 24.48 2.67
C ARG A 17 -5.73 24.03 2.92
N VAL A 18 -5.92 22.78 3.34
CA VAL A 18 -7.25 22.14 3.41
C VAL A 18 -7.92 22.38 4.76
N VAL A 19 -7.16 22.24 5.84
CA VAL A 19 -7.66 22.31 7.22
C VAL A 19 -7.45 23.71 7.79
N GLY A 20 -6.34 24.35 7.43
CA GLY A 20 -5.91 25.62 8.01
C GLY A 20 -5.39 25.46 9.45
N LYS A 21 -5.28 26.59 10.16
CA LYS A 21 -4.67 26.65 11.51
C LYS A 21 -5.67 26.73 12.66
N ASN A 22 -6.97 26.78 12.35
CA ASN A 22 -8.02 27.09 13.31
C ASN A 22 -8.71 25.85 13.91
N ARG A 23 -8.44 24.66 13.35
CA ARG A 23 -8.99 23.40 13.83
C ARG A 23 -8.04 22.25 13.55
N LEU A 24 -8.30 21.11 14.19
CA LEU A 24 -7.68 19.84 13.86
C LEU A 24 -8.40 19.18 12.67
N PRO A 25 -7.72 18.32 11.90
CA PRO A 25 -8.34 17.53 10.84
C PRO A 25 -9.38 16.55 11.41
N ASP A 26 -10.39 16.24 10.61
CA ASP A 26 -11.35 15.18 10.89
C ASP A 26 -11.63 14.32 9.64
N PHE A 27 -12.51 13.32 9.76
CA PHE A 27 -12.76 12.37 8.67
C PHE A 27 -13.39 13.00 7.42
N THR A 28 -14.05 14.15 7.54
CA THR A 28 -14.65 14.85 6.41
C THR A 28 -13.59 15.45 5.48
N ASP A 29 -12.36 15.66 5.96
CA ASP A 29 -11.25 16.18 5.16
C ASP A 29 -10.61 15.12 4.26
N ARG A 30 -10.87 13.83 4.50
CA ARG A 30 -10.11 12.71 3.90
C ARG A 30 -10.01 12.80 2.38
N ASP A 31 -11.11 13.07 1.71
CA ASP A 31 -11.16 13.13 0.24
C ASP A 31 -10.45 14.38 -0.32
N SER A 32 -10.21 15.39 0.52
CA SER A 32 -9.46 16.60 0.20
C SER A 32 -7.96 16.50 0.55
N LEU A 33 -7.50 15.37 1.09
CA LEU A 33 -6.12 15.13 1.53
C LEU A 33 -5.43 13.99 0.73
N PRO A 34 -5.38 14.08 -0.61
CA PRO A 34 -4.85 13.00 -1.45
C PRO A 34 -3.38 12.68 -1.18
N TYR A 35 -2.52 13.67 -0.88
CA TYR A 35 -1.10 13.41 -0.63
C TYR A 35 -0.84 12.71 0.71
N ILE A 36 -1.60 13.05 1.76
CA ILE A 36 -1.58 12.30 3.01
C ILE A 36 -2.06 10.86 2.78
N GLY A 37 -3.12 10.69 1.99
CA GLY A 37 -3.55 9.36 1.56
C GLY A 37 -2.44 8.60 0.82
N ALA A 38 -1.70 9.28 -0.06
CA ALA A 38 -0.59 8.68 -0.80
C ALA A 38 0.55 8.23 0.12
N ILE A 39 0.86 8.99 1.17
CA ILE A 39 1.84 8.60 2.20
C ILE A 39 1.39 7.33 2.93
N LEU A 40 0.10 7.22 3.26
CA LEU A 40 -0.44 6.01 3.90
C LEU A 40 -0.20 4.78 3.02
N TYR A 41 -0.60 4.85 1.75
CA TYR A 41 -0.44 3.72 0.83
C TYR A 41 1.03 3.39 0.53
N GLU A 42 1.89 4.40 0.38
CA GLU A 42 3.32 4.15 0.16
C GLU A 42 3.98 3.53 1.39
N THR A 43 3.58 3.92 2.60
CA THR A 43 4.07 3.30 3.84
C THR A 43 3.72 1.82 3.87
N MET A 44 2.47 1.49 3.53
CA MET A 44 1.97 0.11 3.51
C MET A 44 2.62 -0.76 2.43
N ARG A 45 2.94 -0.19 1.27
CA ARG A 45 3.65 -0.87 0.18
C ARG A 45 5.13 -1.07 0.51
N TRP A 46 5.81 0.00 0.92
CA TRP A 46 7.26 0.01 1.15
C TRP A 46 7.67 -0.87 2.34
N GLN A 47 6.88 -0.86 3.42
CA GLN A 47 7.11 -1.67 4.62
C GLN A 47 5.79 -2.29 5.11
N PRO A 48 5.30 -3.36 4.47
CA PRO A 48 4.09 -4.03 4.92
C PRO A 48 4.27 -4.57 6.33
N ILE A 49 3.25 -4.38 7.19
CA ILE A 49 3.28 -4.80 8.60
C ILE A 49 3.49 -6.32 8.72
N VAL A 50 2.89 -7.08 7.80
CA VAL A 50 2.99 -8.55 7.75
C VAL A 50 3.54 -8.95 6.38
N PRO A 51 4.87 -8.88 6.17
CA PRO A 51 5.49 -9.09 4.85
C PRO A 51 5.26 -10.49 4.27
N GLU A 52 5.01 -11.48 5.13
CA GLU A 52 4.72 -12.87 4.77
C GLU A 52 3.25 -13.26 4.96
N GLY A 53 2.36 -12.29 5.23
CA GLY A 53 0.98 -12.55 5.63
C GLY A 53 0.86 -13.50 6.83
N LEU A 54 -0.31 -14.11 6.99
CA LEU A 54 -0.52 -15.20 7.95
C LEU A 54 -0.44 -16.52 7.21
N SER A 55 0.12 -17.55 7.81
CA SER A 55 0.24 -18.85 7.15
C SER A 55 -1.15 -19.50 6.90
N HIS A 56 -1.30 -20.08 5.72
CA HIS A 56 -2.48 -20.84 5.31
C HIS A 56 -2.19 -22.34 5.32
N VAL A 57 -3.24 -23.15 5.44
CA VAL A 57 -3.15 -24.60 5.28
C VAL A 57 -4.01 -25.04 4.12
N VAL A 58 -3.43 -25.91 3.29
CA VAL A 58 -4.11 -26.50 2.14
C VAL A 58 -5.05 -27.59 2.63
N THR A 59 -6.37 -27.42 2.44
CA THR A 59 -7.37 -28.36 2.98
C THR A 59 -7.55 -29.60 2.10
N GLU A 60 -7.20 -29.51 0.82
CA GLU A 60 -7.28 -30.56 -0.20
C GLU A 60 -6.11 -30.43 -1.18
N GLU A 61 -5.60 -31.55 -1.68
CA GLU A 61 -4.49 -31.53 -2.65
C GLU A 61 -4.84 -30.68 -3.88
N ASN A 62 -3.87 -29.90 -4.35
CA ASN A 62 -4.07 -28.99 -5.48
C ASN A 62 -2.88 -29.00 -6.44
N LEU A 63 -3.09 -28.55 -7.66
CA LEU A 63 -2.06 -28.31 -8.68
C LEU A 63 -2.05 -26.82 -9.03
N TYR A 64 -0.94 -26.13 -8.75
CA TYR A 64 -0.77 -24.73 -9.09
C TYR A 64 0.45 -24.55 -9.99
N LYS A 65 0.27 -23.99 -11.18
CA LYS A 65 1.35 -23.78 -12.17
C LYS A 65 2.20 -25.04 -12.43
N GLY A 66 1.57 -26.22 -12.42
CA GLY A 66 2.25 -27.51 -12.61
C GLY A 66 2.88 -28.10 -11.34
N TYR A 67 2.89 -27.37 -10.22
CA TYR A 67 3.36 -27.87 -8.93
C TYR A 67 2.24 -28.58 -8.18
N ARG A 68 2.51 -29.82 -7.75
CA ARG A 68 1.64 -30.55 -6.81
C ARG A 68 1.81 -29.97 -5.41
N ILE A 69 0.71 -29.54 -4.81
CA ILE A 69 0.64 -29.02 -3.44
C ILE A 69 -0.22 -29.97 -2.61
N PRO A 70 0.39 -30.84 -1.79
CA PRO A 70 -0.33 -31.82 -0.98
C PRO A 70 -1.27 -31.17 0.04
N LYS A 71 -2.34 -31.90 0.40
CA LYS A 71 -3.17 -31.59 1.56
C LYS A 71 -2.31 -31.43 2.82
N ASN A 72 -2.69 -30.49 3.69
CA ASN A 72 -2.01 -30.07 4.91
C ASN A 72 -0.69 -29.33 4.71
N SER A 73 -0.28 -29.01 3.48
CA SER A 73 0.88 -28.14 3.26
C SER A 73 0.63 -26.74 3.82
N THR A 74 1.67 -26.13 4.38
CA THR A 74 1.67 -24.72 4.76
C THR A 74 1.96 -23.86 3.54
N VAL A 75 1.17 -22.80 3.34
CA VAL A 75 1.38 -21.79 2.31
C VAL A 75 1.65 -20.45 2.99
N ILE A 76 2.77 -19.83 2.65
CA ILE A 76 3.19 -18.52 3.15
C ILE A 76 3.22 -17.56 1.95
N PRO A 77 2.34 -16.55 1.89
CA PRO A 77 2.39 -15.56 0.83
C PRO A 77 3.59 -14.63 1.01
N ASN A 78 4.30 -14.27 -0.05
CA ASN A 78 5.37 -13.28 0.04
C ASN A 78 4.85 -11.90 -0.42
N ILE A 79 4.11 -11.22 0.47
CA ILE A 79 3.52 -9.90 0.22
C ILE A 79 4.63 -8.87 -0.05
N TRP A 80 5.74 -8.94 0.68
CA TRP A 80 6.87 -8.03 0.49
C TRP A 80 7.41 -8.10 -0.95
N ALA A 81 7.63 -9.32 -1.47
CA ALA A 81 8.10 -9.49 -2.85
C ALA A 81 7.07 -8.98 -3.87
N MET A 82 5.77 -9.19 -3.66
CA MET A 82 4.72 -8.64 -4.53
C MET A 82 4.72 -7.11 -4.53
N MET A 83 4.95 -6.47 -3.38
CA MET A 83 5.04 -5.01 -3.23
C MET A 83 6.35 -4.41 -3.77
N HIS A 84 7.35 -5.26 -4.05
CA HIS A 84 8.65 -4.87 -4.58
C HIS A 84 8.94 -5.43 -5.98
N ASP A 85 7.91 -5.93 -6.66
CA ASP A 85 8.02 -6.36 -8.06
C ASP A 85 8.18 -5.13 -8.97
N GLU A 86 9.33 -5.01 -9.62
CA GLU A 86 9.69 -3.92 -10.54
C GLU A 86 8.76 -3.84 -11.76
N GLN A 87 8.07 -4.93 -12.12
CA GLN A 87 7.07 -4.92 -13.20
C GLN A 87 5.78 -4.22 -12.77
N THR A 88 5.51 -4.20 -11.46
CA THR A 88 4.31 -3.60 -10.87
C THR A 88 4.58 -2.20 -10.33
N PHE A 89 5.74 -2.00 -9.70
CA PHE A 89 6.15 -0.74 -9.09
C PHE A 89 7.52 -0.30 -9.61
N GLU A 90 7.56 0.80 -10.35
CA GLU A 90 8.82 1.44 -10.74
C GLU A 90 9.60 1.92 -9.50
N ASP A 91 10.90 1.61 -9.48
CA ASP A 91 11.81 1.88 -8.36
C ASP A 91 11.19 1.52 -6.99
N PRO A 92 10.93 0.22 -6.75
CA PRO A 92 10.11 -0.22 -5.63
C PRO A 92 10.79 0.01 -4.27
N PHE A 93 12.11 0.13 -4.24
CA PHE A 93 12.88 0.32 -3.01
C PHE A 93 12.89 1.79 -2.55
N THR A 94 12.53 2.72 -3.43
CA THR A 94 12.39 4.13 -3.08
C THR A 94 11.01 4.42 -2.51
N PHE A 95 11.00 5.06 -1.33
CA PHE A 95 9.78 5.61 -0.76
C PHE A 95 9.37 6.86 -1.54
N ASN A 96 8.31 6.74 -2.33
CA ASN A 96 7.80 7.79 -3.19
C ASN A 96 6.26 7.87 -3.14
N PRO A 97 5.67 8.71 -2.27
CA PRO A 97 4.23 8.93 -2.24
C PRO A 97 3.68 9.51 -3.55
N ASP A 98 4.46 10.27 -4.32
CA ASP A 98 3.98 10.91 -5.56
C ASP A 98 3.54 9.86 -6.60
N ARG A 99 3.96 8.59 -6.50
CA ARG A 99 3.53 7.49 -7.39
C ARG A 99 2.01 7.26 -7.38
N TYR A 100 1.32 7.64 -6.32
CA TYR A 100 -0.12 7.48 -6.19
C TYR A 100 -0.90 8.73 -6.60
N ILE A 101 -0.24 9.80 -7.00
CA ILE A 101 -0.90 11.06 -7.37
C ILE A 101 -1.03 11.12 -8.89
N ARG A 102 -2.27 11.23 -9.37
CA ARG A 102 -2.55 11.44 -10.79
C ARG A 102 -2.10 12.85 -11.20
N PRO A 103 -1.29 12.99 -12.25
CA PRO A 103 -0.85 14.31 -12.72
C PRO A 103 -2.00 15.21 -13.21
N ALA A 104 -3.10 14.62 -13.69
CA ALA A 104 -4.20 15.36 -14.31
C ALA A 104 -5.01 16.21 -13.33
N ASP A 105 -5.23 15.72 -12.10
CA ASP A 105 -6.15 16.31 -11.12
C ASP A 105 -5.58 16.35 -9.69
N GLY A 106 -4.37 15.82 -9.47
CA GLY A 106 -3.74 15.77 -8.15
C GLY A 106 -4.42 14.80 -7.18
N GLN A 107 -5.31 13.94 -7.68
CA GLN A 107 -6.07 12.99 -6.88
C GLN A 107 -5.36 11.63 -6.81
N LEU A 108 -5.77 10.80 -5.85
CA LEU A 108 -5.24 9.44 -5.69
C LEU A 108 -5.60 8.53 -6.86
N ASP A 109 -4.62 7.82 -7.42
CA ASP A 109 -4.85 6.76 -8.41
C ASP A 109 -5.42 5.50 -7.76
N HIS A 110 -6.74 5.39 -7.75
CA HIS A 110 -7.48 4.25 -7.21
C HIS A 110 -7.14 2.90 -7.85
N ASN A 111 -6.57 2.85 -9.05
CA ASN A 111 -6.15 1.57 -9.64
C ASN A 111 -4.92 1.03 -8.93
N LEU A 112 -3.94 1.87 -8.65
CA LEU A 112 -2.76 1.51 -7.85
C LEU A 112 -3.11 1.17 -6.40
N LEU A 113 -4.13 1.83 -5.83
CA LEU A 113 -4.58 1.54 -4.46
C LEU A 113 -5.09 0.11 -4.29
N LYS A 114 -5.74 -0.45 -5.32
CA LYS A 114 -6.22 -1.84 -5.30
C LYS A 114 -5.07 -2.82 -5.20
N THR A 115 -3.92 -2.53 -5.82
CA THR A 115 -2.72 -3.36 -5.71
C THR A 115 -2.21 -3.39 -4.27
N VAL A 116 -2.26 -2.28 -3.55
CA VAL A 116 -1.77 -2.19 -2.16
C VAL A 116 -2.70 -2.93 -1.18
N ALA A 117 -3.97 -3.17 -1.55
CA ALA A 117 -4.94 -3.85 -0.69
C ALA A 117 -4.50 -5.26 -0.25
N ILE A 118 -3.61 -5.92 -1.00
CA ILE A 118 -3.04 -7.23 -0.64
C ILE A 118 -2.27 -7.21 0.69
N SER A 119 -1.86 -6.03 1.17
CA SER A 119 -1.25 -5.85 2.51
C SER A 119 -2.19 -6.25 3.65
N PHE A 120 -3.50 -6.31 3.40
CA PHE A 120 -4.50 -6.78 4.36
C PHE A 120 -4.87 -8.26 4.19
N GLY A 121 -4.15 -8.99 3.34
CA GLY A 121 -4.44 -10.39 3.04
C GLY A 121 -5.38 -10.57 1.86
N PHE A 122 -6.01 -11.73 1.79
CA PHE A 122 -6.70 -12.20 0.60
C PHE A 122 -8.07 -12.80 0.97
N GLY A 123 -8.89 -13.12 -0.03
CA GLY A 123 -10.17 -13.78 0.23
C GLY A 123 -10.01 -15.20 0.76
N ARG A 124 -10.99 -15.67 1.56
CA ARG A 124 -11.03 -17.01 2.21
C ARG A 124 -9.76 -17.39 3.00
N ARG A 125 -8.97 -16.39 3.38
CA ARG A 125 -8.15 -16.20 4.57
C ARG A 125 -7.40 -14.88 4.37
#